data_AF-A0A8X6S7B9-F1
#
_entry.id   AF-A0A8X6S7B9-F1
#
_cell.length_a   1.000
_cell.length_b   1.000
_cell.length_c   1.000
_cell.angle_alpha   90.00
_cell.angle_beta   90.00
_cell.angle_gamma   90.00
#
_symmetry.space_group_name_H-M   'P 1'
#
loop_
_entity.id
_entity.type
_entity.pdbx_description
1 polymer ?
#
loop_
_entity_poly.entity_id
_entity_poly.type
_entity_poly.pdbx_seq_one_letter_code
_entity_poly.pdbx_strand_id
1 'polypeptide(L)'
;MLPLSQELGLLPIGQRKVISALKNPLYFSARRRFVEWAQNEIAVVPDCHKRILFSDEAHFWLNDYVNEQNCRIWSEANLQVYVETPLHPEKLTVWCALWAGGILLQKR
;
A
#
# COMPACT_ATOMS: atom_id res chain seq x y z
N MET A 1 13.83 -20.13 -2.90
CA MET A 1 14.71 -19.31 -2.06
C MET A 1 13.86 -18.82 -0.89
N LEU A 2 14.24 -19.14 0.34
CA LEU A 2 13.50 -18.65 1.50
C LEU A 2 13.80 -17.14 1.67
N PRO A 3 12.87 -16.34 2.20
CA PRO A 3 13.17 -14.97 2.60
C PRO A 3 14.31 -14.97 3.64
N LEU A 4 15.25 -14.02 3.52
CA LEU A 4 16.39 -13.87 4.43
C LEU A 4 15.99 -13.86 5.92
N SER A 5 14.80 -13.35 6.25
CA SER A 5 14.26 -13.37 7.61
C SER A 5 14.00 -14.80 8.16
N GLN A 6 13.66 -15.75 7.30
CA GLN A 6 13.48 -17.16 7.67
C GLN A 6 14.82 -17.88 7.79
N GLU A 7 15.82 -17.49 7.00
CA GLU A 7 17.19 -18.04 7.08
C GLU A 7 17.90 -17.60 8.36
N LEU A 8 17.62 -16.38 8.83
CA LEU A 8 18.20 -15.80 10.05
C LEU A 8 17.37 -16.06 11.33
N GLY A 9 16.25 -16.79 11.24
CA GLY A 9 15.41 -17.11 12.40
C GLY A 9 14.74 -15.90 13.08
N LEU A 10 14.63 -14.76 12.39
CA LEU A 10 14.11 -13.52 12.97
C LEU A 10 12.59 -13.56 13.11
N LEU A 11 12.09 -13.04 14.23
CA LEU A 11 10.65 -12.90 14.49
C LEU A 11 10.19 -11.46 14.19
N PRO A 12 8.96 -11.28 13.64
CA PRO A 12 8.43 -9.95 13.40
C PRO A 12 8.08 -9.28 14.73
N ILE A 13 8.60 -8.07 14.96
CA ILE A 13 8.17 -7.21 16.07
C ILE A 13 6.93 -6.46 15.59
N GLY A 14 5.77 -6.75 16.20
CA GLY A 14 4.50 -6.07 15.93
C GLY A 14 3.44 -6.93 15.25
N GLN A 15 2.17 -6.58 15.47
CA GLN A 15 1.04 -7.28 14.86
C GLN A 15 0.86 -6.86 13.39
N ARG A 16 0.65 -7.85 12.52
CA ARG A 16 0.25 -7.62 11.13
C ARG A 16 -1.15 -7.00 11.13
N LYS A 17 -1.26 -5.68 10.94
CA LYS A 17 -2.54 -5.05 10.63
C LYS A 17 -2.92 -5.43 9.20
N VAL A 18 -3.69 -6.51 9.05
CA VAL A 18 -4.33 -6.82 7.77
C VAL A 18 -5.44 -5.79 7.57
N ILE A 19 -5.14 -4.76 6.78
CA ILE A 19 -5.97 -3.54 6.58
C ILE A 19 -7.37 -3.90 6.07
N SER A 20 -7.49 -5.03 5.39
CA SER A 20 -8.76 -5.72 5.22
C SER A 20 -8.47 -7.21 5.15
N ALA A 21 -8.71 -7.93 6.25
CA ALA A 21 -9.26 -9.26 6.03
C ALA A 21 -10.47 -9.03 5.11
N LEU A 22 -10.67 -9.84 4.08
CA LEU A 22 -11.87 -9.84 3.23
C LEU A 22 -13.08 -10.19 4.12
N LYS A 23 -13.42 -9.32 5.07
CA LYS A 23 -14.39 -9.54 6.13
C LYS A 23 -15.80 -9.53 5.56
N ASN A 24 -15.98 -8.79 4.47
CA ASN A 24 -17.25 -8.73 3.77
C ASN A 24 -17.16 -9.53 2.46
N PRO A 25 -17.82 -10.70 2.39
CA PRO A 25 -17.83 -11.56 1.21
C PRO A 25 -18.45 -10.90 -0.03
N LEU A 26 -19.23 -9.82 0.13
CA LEU A 26 -19.76 -9.05 -0.99
C LEU A 26 -18.67 -8.34 -1.81
N TYR A 27 -17.55 -7.94 -1.18
CA TYR A 27 -16.43 -7.34 -1.91
C TYR A 27 -15.66 -8.36 -2.74
N PHE A 28 -15.71 -9.64 -2.37
CA PHE A 28 -15.00 -10.67 -3.11
C PHE A 28 -15.58 -10.89 -4.51
N SER A 29 -16.91 -11.00 -4.62
CA SER A 29 -17.59 -11.15 -5.92
C SER A 29 -17.43 -9.89 -6.79
N ALA A 30 -17.54 -8.71 -6.20
CA ALA A 30 -17.33 -7.44 -6.91
C ALA A 30 -15.90 -7.32 -7.44
N ARG A 31 -14.89 -7.64 -6.63
CA ARG A 31 -13.48 -7.61 -7.05
C ARG A 31 -13.19 -8.64 -8.14
N ARG A 32 -13.73 -9.85 -8.02
CA ARG A 32 -13.59 -10.88 -9.06
C ARG A 32 -14.20 -10.41 -10.38
N ARG A 33 -15.44 -9.91 -10.36
CA ARG A 33 -16.12 -9.40 -11.55
C ARG A 33 -15.35 -8.27 -12.22
N PHE A 34 -14.77 -7.36 -11.43
CA PHE A 34 -13.92 -6.29 -11.95
C PHE A 34 -12.67 -6.85 -12.65
N VAL A 35 -11.97 -7.81 -12.04
CA VAL A 35 -10.76 -8.42 -12.62
C VAL A 35 -11.09 -9.14 -13.93
N GLU A 36 -12.15 -9.93 -13.98
CA GLU A 36 -12.59 -10.63 -15.19
C GLU A 36 -12.91 -9.65 -16.32
N TRP A 37 -13.65 -8.58 -16.03
CA TRP A 37 -13.91 -7.51 -16.99
C TRP A 37 -12.62 -6.84 -17.47
N ALA A 38 -11.76 -6.41 -16.55
CA ALA A 38 -10.52 -5.71 -16.88
C ALA A 38 -9.58 -6.57 -17.74
N GLN A 39 -9.49 -7.88 -17.46
CA GLN A 39 -8.70 -8.81 -18.27
C GLN A 39 -9.23 -8.90 -19.71
N ASN A 40 -10.55 -8.96 -19.88
CA ASN A 40 -11.15 -8.99 -21.21
C ASN A 40 -10.89 -7.69 -21.98
N GLU A 41 -11.04 -6.52 -21.34
CA GLU A 41 -10.73 -5.23 -21.96
C GLU A 41 -9.26 -5.12 -22.37
N ILE A 42 -8.33 -5.62 -21.54
CA ILE A 42 -6.89 -5.66 -21.86
C ILE A 42 -6.61 -6.55 -23.07
N ALA A 43 -7.34 -7.65 -23.23
CA ALA A 43 -7.16 -8.56 -24.35
C ALA A 43 -7.78 -8.04 -25.66
N VAL A 44 -8.92 -7.35 -25.58
CA VAL A 44 -9.72 -6.93 -26.75
C VAL A 44 -9.32 -5.55 -27.26
N VAL A 45 -8.96 -4.63 -26.38
CA VAL A 45 -8.66 -3.23 -26.73
C VAL A 45 -7.14 -3.03 -26.70
N PRO A 46 -6.48 -2.88 -27.87
CA PRO A 46 -5.04 -2.60 -27.92
C PRO A 46 -4.71 -1.37 -27.09
N ASP A 47 -3.64 -1.45 -26.31
CA ASP A 47 -3.13 -0.34 -25.50
C ASP A 47 -4.16 0.29 -24.53
N CYS A 48 -5.19 -0.45 -24.11
CA CYS A 48 -6.22 0.09 -23.20
C CYS A 48 -5.62 0.67 -21.91
N HIS A 49 -4.57 0.06 -21.38
CA HIS A 49 -3.83 0.50 -20.21
C HIS A 49 -3.21 1.90 -20.38
N LYS A 50 -2.91 2.33 -21.61
CA LYS A 50 -2.39 3.68 -21.89
C LYS A 50 -3.44 4.78 -21.77
N ARG A 51 -4.72 4.40 -21.81
CA ARG A 51 -5.87 5.31 -21.71
C ARG A 51 -6.42 5.42 -20.29
N ILE A 52 -5.85 4.69 -19.33
CA ILE A 52 -6.28 4.70 -17.94
C ILE A 52 -5.43 5.72 -17.18
N LEU A 53 -6.11 6.65 -16.51
CA LEU A 53 -5.52 7.55 -15.52
C LEU A 53 -5.91 7.05 -14.13
N PHE A 54 -4.95 6.54 -13.38
CA PHE A 54 -5.10 6.22 -11.96
C PHE A 54 -4.92 7.49 -11.16
N SER A 55 -5.70 7.69 -10.11
CA SER A 55 -5.52 8.81 -9.17
C SER A 55 -5.71 8.33 -7.74
N ASP A 56 -4.93 8.88 -6.82
CA ASP A 56 -5.09 8.62 -5.39
C ASP A 56 -4.65 9.83 -4.55
N GLU A 57 -5.09 9.85 -3.30
CA GLU A 57 -4.64 10.82 -2.29
C GLU A 57 -3.54 10.18 -1.45
N ALA A 58 -2.39 10.86 -1.36
CA ALA A 58 -1.26 10.41 -0.55
C ALA A 58 -0.92 11.45 0.52
N HIS A 59 -0.60 10.98 1.72
CA HIS A 59 -0.13 11.81 2.82
C HIS A 59 1.35 11.52 3.09
N PHE A 60 2.17 12.55 3.02
CA PHE A 60 3.57 12.54 3.46
C PHE A 60 3.69 13.27 4.78
N TRP A 61 4.32 12.65 5.75
CA TRP A 61 4.54 13.25 7.06
C TRP A 61 5.95 13.82 7.12
N LEU A 62 6.11 15.04 7.64
CA LEU A 62 7.40 15.75 7.63
C LEU A 62 8.34 15.33 8.77
N ASN A 63 7.86 14.52 9.71
CA ASN A 63 8.57 14.12 10.91
C ASN A 63 9.06 12.66 10.88
N ASP A 64 9.44 12.17 9.69
CA ASP A 64 9.84 10.76 9.45
C ASP A 64 8.79 9.73 9.89
N TYR A 65 7.54 10.15 10.09
CA TYR A 65 6.46 9.23 10.44
C TYR A 65 6.17 8.31 9.25
N VAL A 66 6.58 7.05 9.40
CA VAL A 66 6.27 5.97 8.46
C VAL A 66 4.96 5.34 8.89
N ASN A 67 4.01 5.21 7.96
CA ASN A 67 2.78 4.46 8.20
C ASN A 67 3.14 3.02 8.60
N GLU A 68 2.93 2.69 9.88
CA GLU A 68 3.25 1.39 10.49
C GLU A 68 2.58 0.20 9.79
N GLN A 69 1.56 0.44 8.96
CA GLN A 69 0.90 -0.60 8.17
C GLN A 69 1.83 -1.27 7.14
N ASN A 70 2.87 -0.56 6.66
CA ASN A 70 3.80 -1.05 5.65
C ASN A 70 5.22 -1.33 6.19
N CYS A 71 5.50 -0.99 7.46
CA CYS A 71 6.81 -1.22 8.08
C CYS A 71 6.81 -2.57 8.81
N ARG A 72 7.77 -3.45 8.49
CA ARG A 72 7.97 -4.72 9.20
C ARG A 72 9.36 -4.78 9.79
N ILE A 73 9.44 -4.66 11.11
CA ILE A 73 10.68 -4.76 11.87
C ILE A 73 10.87 -6.22 12.29
N TRP A 74 12.07 -6.75 12.12
CA TRP A 74 12.44 -8.12 12.48
C TRP A 74 13.56 -8.08 13.53
N SER A 75 13.49 -8.93 14.54
CA SER A 75 14.51 -9.02 15.60
C SER A 75 14.55 -10.42 16.20
N GLU A 76 15.67 -10.77 16.81
CA GLU A 76 15.87 -12.01 17.57
C GLU A 76 15.11 -11.99 18.91
N ALA A 77 14.85 -10.80 19.47
CA ALA A 77 14.11 -10.60 20.71
C ALA A 77 13.04 -9.50 20.57
N ASN A 78 11.93 -9.62 21.30
CA ASN A 78 10.87 -8.61 21.33
C ASN A 78 11.34 -7.36 22.09
N LEU A 79 11.96 -6.43 21.37
CA LEU A 79 12.33 -5.13 21.91
C LEU A 79 11.04 -4.31 22.02
N GLN A 80 10.54 -4.13 23.25
CA GLN A 80 9.44 -3.21 23.54
C GLN A 80 9.94 -1.76 23.39
N VAL A 81 10.27 -1.37 22.16
CA VAL A 81 10.70 -0.01 21.84
C VAL A 81 9.46 0.85 21.68
N TYR A 82 9.28 1.78 22.60
CA TYR A 82 8.27 2.83 22.49
C TYR A 82 8.92 4.01 21.77
N VAL A 83 8.38 4.37 20.60
CA VAL A 83 8.74 5.60 19.90
C VAL A 83 7.64 6.61 20.18
N GLU A 84 7.96 7.68 20.89
CA GLU A 84 7.02 8.78 21.09
C GLU A 84 6.84 9.54 19.78
N THR A 85 5.63 9.52 19.23
CA THR A 85 5.27 10.30 18.03
C THR A 85 4.42 11.51 18.44
N PRO A 86 4.67 12.70 17.86
CA PRO A 86 3.83 13.87 18.13
C PRO A 86 2.38 13.61 17.75
N LEU A 87 1.43 14.10 18.56
CA LEU A 87 -0.01 13.89 18.39
C LEU A 87 -0.56 14.48 17.07
N HIS A 88 0.08 15.54 16.57
CA HIS A 88 -0.30 16.23 15.33
C HIS A 88 0.94 16.53 14.48
N PRO A 89 1.51 15.51 13.82
CA PRO A 89 2.63 15.76 12.94
C PRO A 89 2.17 16.54 11.71
N GLU A 90 3.01 17.48 11.26
CA GLU A 90 2.76 18.19 10.02
C GLU A 90 2.79 17.20 8.85
N LYS A 91 1.80 17.32 7.97
CA LYS A 91 1.68 16.47 6.79
C LYS A 91 1.43 17.28 5.54
N LEU A 92 2.02 16.83 4.45
CA LEU A 92 1.73 17.26 3.10
C LEU A 92 0.77 16.26 2.46
N THR A 93 -0.43 16.72 2.12
CA THR A 93 -1.37 15.96 1.29
C THR A 93 -1.14 16.31 -0.17
N VAL A 94 -0.92 15.29 -1.00
CA VAL A 94 -0.86 15.45 -2.45
C VAL A 94 -1.97 14.63 -3.11
N TRP A 95 -2.47 15.17 -4.22
CA TRP A 95 -3.21 14.39 -5.19
C TRP A 95 -2.24 13.96 -6.28
N CYS A 96 -2.13 12.65 -6.49
CA CYS A 96 -1.26 12.09 -7.53
C CYS A 96 -2.13 11.37 -8.55
N ALA A 97 -1.79 11.53 -9.83
CA ALA A 97 -2.34 10.72 -10.89
C ALA A 97 -1.22 10.11 -11.75
N LEU A 98 -1.39 8.85 -12.15
CA LEU A 98 -0.47 8.10 -12.98
C LEU A 98 -1.19 7.61 -14.23
N TRP A 99 -0.56 7.75 -15.38
CA TRP A 99 -0.98 7.11 -16.62
C TRP A 99 0.25 6.70 -17.43
N ALA A 100 0.08 6.05 -18.57
CA ALA A 100 1.21 5.55 -19.36
C ALA A 100 2.18 6.65 -19.85
N GLY A 101 1.74 7.91 -19.91
CA GLY A 101 2.60 9.04 -20.28
C GLY A 101 3.37 9.67 -19.12
N GLY A 102 3.16 9.26 -17.87
CA GLY A 102 3.90 9.77 -16.71
C GLY A 102 3.03 10.06 -15.48
N ILE A 103 3.54 10.95 -14.62
CA ILE A 103 2.95 11.29 -13.32
C ILE A 103 2.48 12.75 -13.35
N LEU A 104 1.27 12.98 -12.84
CA LEU A 104 0.71 14.30 -12.56
C LEU A 104 0.62 14.47 -11.04
N LEU A 105 1.21 15.55 -10.52
CA LEU A 105 1.18 15.86 -9.10
C LEU A 105 0.51 17.22 -8.88
N GLN A 106 -0.45 17.25 -7.96
CA GLN A 106 -1.05 18.49 -7.47
C GLN A 106 -0.88 18.56 -5.95
N LYS A 107 -0.07 19.52 -5.52
CA LYS A 107 -0.02 19.89 -4.10
C LYS A 107 -1.29 20.67 -3.75
N ARG A 108 -1.89 20.37 -2.60
CA ARG A 108 -2.94 21.21 -2.04
C ARG A 108 -2.36 22.50 -1.46
#